data_AF-A0A931HJ38-F1
#
_entry.id   AF-A0A931HJ38-F1
#
_cell.length_a   1.000
_cell.length_b   1.000
_cell.length_c   1.000
_cell.angle_alpha   90.00
_cell.angle_beta   90.00
_cell.angle_gamma   90.00
#
_symmetry.space_group_name_H-M   'P 1'
#
loop_
_entity.id
_entity.type
_entity.pdbx_description
1 polymer ?
#
loop_
_entity_poly.entity_id
_entity_poly.type
_entity_poly.pdbx_seq_one_letter_code
_entity_poly.pdbx_strand_id
1 'polypeptide(L)'
;MAKQGRLTPEKFGYTMPVDEPLYPKPPVYYRDMETITVSYETDENAALDILPEAAGFELTLPATVRIVIAKMPFTTFGAYEEAYQFLDCTWEGEPCIYPVRILLNQESALAAGREIWATPRSSVTSNGSRKAKSCRASWSAPKEPGSVPYR
;
A
#
# COMPACT_ATOMS: atom_id res chain seq x y z
N MET A 1 35.52 33.20 -11.88
CA MET A 1 35.28 32.32 -13.05
C MET A 1 34.30 31.22 -12.62
N ALA A 2 33.30 30.91 -13.45
CA ALA A 2 32.35 29.83 -13.19
C ALA A 2 32.94 28.47 -13.64
N LYS A 3 32.54 27.36 -13.00
CA LYS A 3 32.92 25.98 -13.34
C LYS A 3 31.67 25.17 -13.66
N GLN A 4 31.78 24.22 -14.58
CA GLN A 4 30.68 23.34 -14.98
C GLN A 4 30.49 22.20 -13.96
N GLY A 5 29.23 21.83 -13.70
CA GLY A 5 28.88 20.63 -12.92
C GLY A 5 29.26 19.33 -13.63
N ARG A 6 29.50 18.26 -12.85
CA ARG A 6 29.99 16.95 -13.35
C ARG A 6 28.93 15.83 -13.36
N LEU A 7 27.70 16.15 -12.96
CA LEU A 7 26.59 15.20 -12.95
C LEU A 7 26.05 15.07 -14.36
N THR A 8 26.17 13.88 -14.94
CA THR A 8 25.75 13.58 -16.32
C THR A 8 24.52 12.69 -16.31
N PRO A 9 23.69 12.68 -17.37
CA PRO A 9 22.46 11.88 -17.41
C PRO A 9 22.68 10.38 -17.18
N GLU A 10 23.84 9.85 -17.56
CA GLU A 10 24.19 8.44 -17.36
C GLU A 10 24.42 8.09 -15.88
N LYS A 11 24.59 9.10 -15.02
CA LYS A 11 24.75 8.96 -13.57
C LYS A 11 23.47 9.24 -12.80
N PHE A 12 22.37 9.60 -13.49
CA PHE A 12 21.11 9.84 -12.82
C PHE A 12 20.55 8.53 -12.27
N GLY A 13 20.06 8.60 -11.04
CA GLY A 13 19.26 7.56 -10.41
C GLY A 13 17.96 7.30 -11.17
N TYR A 14 17.34 6.17 -10.87
CA TYR A 14 16.09 5.77 -11.51
C TYR A 14 14.91 6.70 -11.18
N THR A 15 14.94 7.28 -9.98
CA THR A 15 13.92 8.16 -9.43
C THR A 15 14.54 9.45 -8.93
N MET A 16 13.70 10.41 -8.56
CA MET A 16 14.15 11.64 -7.92
C MET A 16 14.43 11.40 -6.43
N PRO A 17 15.38 12.14 -5.83
CA PRO A 17 16.42 12.95 -6.48
C PRO A 17 17.41 12.16 -7.36
N VAL A 18 17.93 12.79 -8.42
CA VAL A 18 18.80 12.13 -9.41
C VAL A 18 20.12 11.59 -8.84
N ASP A 19 20.59 12.10 -7.71
CA ASP A 19 21.82 11.67 -7.03
C ASP A 19 21.55 10.77 -5.81
N GLU A 20 20.30 10.72 -5.34
CA GLU A 20 19.84 9.90 -4.22
C GLU A 20 18.42 9.38 -4.52
N PRO A 21 18.27 8.36 -5.37
CA PRO A 21 16.95 7.88 -5.79
C PRO A 21 16.15 7.36 -4.60
N LEU A 22 14.92 7.82 -4.44
CA LEU A 22 14.02 7.44 -3.34
C LEU A 22 13.73 5.94 -3.28
N TYR A 23 13.74 5.28 -4.44
CA TYR A 23 13.64 3.83 -4.53
C TYR A 23 14.36 3.29 -5.78
N PRO A 24 14.88 2.04 -5.71
CA PRO A 24 15.62 1.45 -6.82
C PRO A 24 14.70 0.95 -7.93
N LYS A 25 15.28 0.72 -9.11
CA LYS A 25 14.58 0.14 -10.25
C LYS A 25 14.13 -1.30 -9.94
N PRO A 26 12.90 -1.72 -10.36
CA PRO A 26 12.46 -3.11 -10.24
C PRO A 26 13.43 -4.10 -10.92
N PRO A 27 13.51 -5.37 -10.49
CA PRO A 27 12.53 -6.08 -9.64
C PRO A 27 12.66 -5.79 -8.14
N VAL A 28 11.51 -5.79 -7.46
CA VAL A 28 11.42 -5.70 -6.00
C VAL A 28 11.35 -7.11 -5.42
N TYR A 29 12.15 -7.37 -4.39
CA TYR A 29 12.18 -8.64 -3.69
C TYR A 29 11.51 -8.50 -2.33
N TYR A 30 10.74 -9.51 -1.95
CA TYR A 30 10.13 -9.69 -0.63
C TYR A 30 10.56 -11.05 -0.10
N ARG A 31 10.98 -11.15 1.16
CA ARG A 31 11.35 -12.43 1.80
C ARG A 31 10.72 -12.54 3.17
N ASP A 32 10.37 -13.77 3.53
CA ASP A 32 9.79 -14.12 4.83
C ASP A 32 8.55 -13.26 5.17
N MET A 33 7.74 -12.95 4.16
CA MET A 33 6.53 -12.17 4.33
C MET A 33 5.51 -12.99 5.13
N GLU A 34 5.05 -12.41 6.23
CA GLU A 34 4.00 -13.01 7.05
C GLU A 34 2.71 -12.21 6.87
N THR A 35 1.62 -12.89 6.59
CA THR A 35 0.31 -12.23 6.42
C THR A 35 -0.76 -12.83 7.30
N ILE A 36 -1.72 -12.00 7.66
CA ILE A 36 -2.99 -12.40 8.25
C ILE A 36 -4.07 -11.80 7.38
N THR A 37 -4.94 -12.65 6.84
CA THR A 37 -6.07 -12.24 6.01
C THR A 37 -7.36 -12.47 6.78
N VAL A 38 -8.20 -11.45 6.84
CA VAL A 38 -9.55 -11.52 7.40
C VAL A 38 -10.52 -11.11 6.30
N SER A 39 -11.37 -12.04 5.89
CA SER A 39 -12.47 -11.76 4.96
C SER A 39 -13.76 -11.55 5.74
N TYR A 40 -14.53 -10.55 5.36
CA TYR A 40 -15.85 -10.27 5.95
C TYR A 40 -16.82 -9.78 4.87
N GLU A 41 -18.11 -10.05 5.09
CA GLU A 41 -19.19 -9.53 4.26
C GLU A 41 -19.51 -8.09 4.66
N THR A 42 -19.68 -7.21 3.68
CA THR A 42 -19.97 -5.79 3.86
C THR A 42 -21.30 -5.42 3.21
N ASP A 43 -21.79 -4.21 3.50
CA ASP A 43 -22.93 -3.63 2.79
C ASP A 43 -22.63 -3.46 1.29
N GLU A 44 -23.56 -3.90 0.45
CA GLU A 44 -23.44 -3.88 -1.02
C GLU A 44 -23.36 -2.44 -1.56
N ASN A 45 -24.18 -1.52 -1.05
CA ASN A 45 -24.18 -0.13 -1.53
C ASN A 45 -22.86 0.55 -1.19
N ALA A 46 -22.35 0.35 0.02
CA ALA A 46 -21.04 0.87 0.43
C ALA A 46 -19.90 0.32 -0.43
N ALA A 47 -19.98 -0.94 -0.88
CA ALA A 47 -19.00 -1.51 -1.80
C ALA A 47 -19.10 -0.90 -3.21
N LEU A 48 -20.32 -0.69 -3.71
CA LEU A 48 -20.57 -0.06 -5.01
C LEU A 48 -20.10 1.41 -5.05
N ASP A 49 -20.28 2.17 -3.97
CA ASP A 49 -19.85 3.57 -3.87
C ASP A 49 -18.31 3.75 -4.01
N ILE A 50 -17.55 2.70 -3.73
CA ILE A 50 -16.08 2.69 -3.77
C ILE A 50 -15.55 2.14 -5.09
N LEU A 51 -16.28 1.21 -5.71
CA LEU A 51 -15.84 0.52 -6.92
C LEU A 51 -15.92 1.48 -8.13
N PRO A 52 -14.81 1.70 -8.88
CA PRO A 52 -14.82 2.67 -9.96
C PRO A 52 -15.55 2.14 -11.19
N GLU A 53 -16.65 2.80 -11.55
CA GLU A 53 -17.45 2.51 -12.76
C GLU A 53 -16.60 2.54 -14.04
N ALA A 54 -15.72 3.53 -14.17
CA ALA A 54 -14.95 3.79 -15.40
C ALA A 54 -14.00 2.65 -15.82
N ALA A 55 -13.73 1.70 -14.93
CA ALA A 55 -12.84 0.58 -15.19
C ALA A 55 -13.57 -0.72 -15.57
N GLY A 56 -14.91 -0.72 -15.60
CA GLY A 56 -15.71 -1.90 -15.98
C GLY A 56 -15.63 -3.04 -14.96
N PHE A 57 -15.37 -2.71 -13.68
CA PHE A 57 -15.44 -3.69 -12.61
C PHE A 57 -16.89 -3.98 -12.23
N GLU A 58 -17.18 -5.25 -11.96
CA GLU A 58 -18.46 -5.69 -11.44
C GLU A 58 -18.28 -6.24 -10.02
N LEU A 59 -19.19 -5.90 -9.11
CA LEU A 59 -19.10 -6.35 -7.72
C LEU A 59 -19.44 -7.84 -7.61
N THR A 60 -18.58 -8.62 -6.93
CA THR A 60 -18.88 -10.02 -6.62
C THR A 60 -19.83 -10.09 -5.42
N LEU A 61 -20.89 -10.89 -5.53
CA LEU A 61 -21.83 -11.14 -4.43
C LEU A 61 -21.59 -12.52 -3.76
N PRO A 62 -21.68 -12.62 -2.43
CA PRO A 62 -21.94 -11.53 -1.47
C PRO A 62 -20.75 -10.55 -1.41
N ALA A 63 -21.06 -9.26 -1.20
CA ALA A 63 -20.05 -8.20 -1.18
C ALA A 63 -19.00 -8.48 -0.11
N THR A 64 -17.80 -8.89 -0.54
CA THR A 64 -16.75 -9.41 0.34
C THR A 64 -15.55 -8.48 0.34
N VAL A 65 -15.16 -8.04 1.53
CA VAL A 65 -13.94 -7.26 1.76
C VAL A 65 -12.89 -8.14 2.43
N ARG A 66 -11.64 -8.00 1.98
CA ARG A 66 -10.48 -8.67 2.57
C ARG A 66 -9.55 -7.65 3.19
N ILE A 67 -9.31 -7.78 4.49
CA ILE A 67 -8.23 -7.08 5.18
C ILE A 67 -7.03 -7.99 5.22
N VAL A 68 -5.92 -7.56 4.62
CA VAL A 68 -4.64 -8.28 4.68
C VAL A 68 -3.67 -7.45 5.48
N ILE A 69 -3.11 -8.01 6.54
CA ILE A 69 -2.05 -7.38 7.32
C ILE A 69 -0.78 -8.15 7.07
N ALA A 70 0.21 -7.49 6.52
CA ALA A 70 1.49 -8.06 6.13
C ALA A 70 2.62 -7.47 6.98
N LYS A 71 3.51 -8.34 7.44
CA LYS A 71 4.82 -7.98 7.98
C LYS A 71 5.88 -8.47 7.02
N MET A 72 6.70 -7.54 6.55
CA MET A 72 7.73 -7.78 5.55
C MET A 72 9.08 -7.48 6.19
N PRO A 73 9.73 -8.49 6.81
CA PRO A 73 11.00 -8.30 7.51
C PRO A 73 12.15 -7.98 6.54
N PHE A 74 12.03 -8.35 5.27
CA PHE A 74 12.99 -8.02 4.23
C PHE A 74 12.29 -7.62 2.94
N THR A 75 12.55 -6.41 2.47
CA THR A 75 12.22 -5.97 1.12
C THR A 75 13.34 -5.14 0.51
N THR A 76 13.34 -4.98 -0.81
CA THR A 76 14.25 -4.04 -1.50
C THR A 76 14.11 -2.60 -0.99
N PHE A 77 12.96 -2.24 -0.41
CA PHE A 77 12.68 -0.90 0.14
C PHE A 77 13.09 -0.73 1.61
N GLY A 78 13.45 -1.81 2.29
CA GLY A 78 13.60 -1.88 3.75
C GLY A 78 12.53 -2.74 4.42
N ALA A 79 12.69 -3.03 5.71
CA ALA A 79 11.72 -3.81 6.49
C ALA A 79 10.49 -2.96 6.83
N TYR A 80 9.28 -3.50 6.65
CA TYR A 80 8.05 -2.74 6.87
C TYR A 80 6.83 -3.58 7.18
N GLU A 81 5.77 -2.89 7.60
CA GLU A 81 4.46 -3.48 7.80
C GLU A 81 3.47 -2.78 6.87
N GLU A 82 2.52 -3.55 6.35
CA GLU A 82 1.48 -3.05 5.47
C GLU A 82 0.10 -3.62 5.85
N ALA A 83 -0.95 -2.84 5.67
CA ALA A 83 -2.32 -3.29 5.72
C ALA A 83 -3.05 -2.91 4.44
N TYR A 84 -3.77 -3.87 3.88
CA TYR A 84 -4.55 -3.73 2.68
C TYR A 84 -6.02 -3.88 3.03
N GLN A 85 -6.85 -3.11 2.34
CA GLN A 85 -8.27 -3.35 2.20
C GLN A 85 -8.56 -3.61 0.73
N PHE A 86 -9.02 -4.82 0.43
CA PHE A 86 -9.41 -5.24 -0.90
C PHE A 86 -10.92 -5.48 -0.97
N LEU A 87 -11.50 -5.18 -2.12
CA LEU A 87 -12.87 -5.56 -2.46
C LEU A 87 -12.84 -6.64 -3.54
N ASP A 88 -13.59 -7.71 -3.36
CA ASP A 88 -13.69 -8.78 -4.35
C ASP A 88 -14.62 -8.34 -5.51
N CYS A 89 -14.11 -8.40 -6.74
CA CYS A 89 -14.84 -7.96 -7.94
C CYS A 89 -14.47 -8.84 -9.14
N THR A 90 -15.14 -8.64 -10.26
CA THR A 90 -14.80 -9.23 -11.55
C THR A 90 -14.41 -8.14 -12.54
N TRP A 91 -13.49 -8.46 -13.45
CA TRP A 91 -13.11 -7.59 -14.56
C TRP A 91 -13.06 -8.44 -15.83
N GLU A 92 -13.81 -8.05 -16.85
CA GLU A 92 -13.96 -8.82 -18.09
C GLU A 92 -14.40 -10.29 -17.86
N GLY A 93 -15.20 -10.53 -16.81
CA GLY A 93 -15.67 -11.86 -16.41
C GLY A 93 -14.68 -12.67 -15.56
N GLU A 94 -13.47 -12.17 -15.31
CA GLU A 94 -12.45 -12.84 -14.51
C GLU A 94 -12.44 -12.33 -13.06
N PRO A 95 -12.35 -13.22 -12.04
CA PRO A 95 -12.23 -12.82 -10.64
C PRO A 95 -10.96 -12.00 -10.39
N CYS A 96 -11.12 -10.84 -9.75
CA CYS A 96 -10.03 -9.95 -9.37
C CYS A 96 -10.27 -9.31 -7.99
N ILE A 97 -9.27 -8.56 -7.53
CA ILE A 97 -9.35 -7.81 -6.28
C ILE A 97 -9.09 -6.34 -6.58
N TYR A 98 -9.97 -5.47 -6.09
CA TYR A 98 -9.80 -4.04 -6.17
C TYR A 98 -9.13 -3.51 -4.88
N PRO A 99 -7.91 -2.95 -4.94
CA PRO A 99 -7.28 -2.33 -3.78
C PRO A 99 -8.00 -1.02 -3.44
N VAL A 100 -8.81 -1.04 -2.39
CA VAL A 100 -9.50 0.17 -1.88
C VAL A 100 -8.50 1.09 -1.18
N ARG A 101 -7.71 0.52 -0.27
CA ARG A 101 -6.74 1.29 0.51
C ARG A 101 -5.57 0.44 0.95
N ILE A 102 -4.39 1.04 0.89
CA ILE A 102 -3.16 0.41 1.34
C ILE A 102 -2.47 1.35 2.33
N LEU A 103 -2.13 0.82 3.50
CA LEU A 103 -1.60 1.54 4.64
C LEU A 103 -0.24 0.95 4.99
N LEU A 104 0.82 1.77 5.00
CA LEU A 104 2.18 1.31 5.30
C LEU A 104 3.01 2.37 6.01
N ASN A 105 4.15 1.94 6.55
CA ASN A 105 5.08 2.77 7.31
C ASN A 105 6.44 3.01 6.63
N GLN A 106 6.62 2.63 5.35
CA GLN A 106 7.83 2.94 4.57
C GLN A 106 7.54 3.87 3.39
N GLU A 107 8.31 4.95 3.32
CA GLU A 107 8.15 6.01 2.34
C GLU A 107 8.60 5.59 0.93
N SER A 108 9.70 4.85 0.82
CA SER A 108 10.19 4.32 -0.46
C SER A 108 9.17 3.39 -1.12
N ALA A 109 8.55 2.51 -0.33
CA ALA A 109 7.45 1.65 -0.79
C ALA A 109 6.17 2.44 -1.09
N LEU A 110 5.88 3.50 -0.33
CA LEU A 110 4.73 4.39 -0.57
C LEU A 110 4.86 5.07 -1.94
N ALA A 111 6.01 5.71 -2.19
CA ALA A 111 6.30 6.40 -3.45
C ALA A 111 6.32 5.43 -4.62
N ALA A 112 7.07 4.32 -4.53
CA ALA A 112 7.14 3.31 -5.59
C ALA A 112 5.75 2.77 -5.94
N GLY A 113 4.92 2.48 -4.93
CA GLY A 113 3.55 2.00 -5.13
C GLY A 113 2.64 2.97 -5.88
N ARG A 114 2.80 4.28 -5.63
CA ARG A 114 2.00 5.32 -6.29
C ARG A 114 2.52 5.65 -7.68
N GLU A 115 3.83 5.74 -7.84
CA GLU A 115 4.48 6.20 -9.07
C GLU A 115 4.61 5.10 -10.14
N ILE A 116 4.89 3.85 -9.75
CA ILE A 116 5.03 2.75 -10.70
C ILE A 116 3.69 2.04 -10.94
N TRP A 117 2.95 1.74 -9.88
CA TRP A 117 1.77 0.84 -9.93
C TRP A 117 0.43 1.56 -9.69
N ALA A 118 0.43 2.89 -9.56
CA ALA A 118 -0.78 3.69 -9.32
C ALA A 118 -1.65 3.20 -8.14
N THR A 119 -1.05 2.60 -7.11
CA THR A 119 -1.79 2.03 -5.98
C THR A 119 -2.17 3.08 -4.93
N PRO A 120 -3.35 2.96 -4.27
CA PRO A 120 -3.84 3.94 -3.30
C PRO A 120 -3.18 3.79 -1.92
N ARG A 121 -1.88 4.10 -1.85
CA ARG A 121 -1.04 3.98 -0.65
C ARG A 121 -1.03 5.25 0.21
N SER A 122 -1.19 5.07 1.53
CA SER A 122 -1.12 6.14 2.54
C SER A 122 -0.18 5.77 3.69
N SER A 123 0.55 6.75 4.21
CA SER A 123 1.46 6.58 5.34
C SER A 123 0.71 6.48 6.67
N VAL A 124 1.10 5.54 7.53
CA VAL A 124 0.47 5.32 8.84
C VAL A 124 1.50 4.77 9.84
N THR A 125 1.25 4.94 11.14
CA THR A 125 2.04 4.24 12.15
C THR A 125 1.45 2.86 12.43
N SER A 126 2.27 1.82 12.34
CA SER A 126 1.89 0.43 12.60
C SER A 126 2.51 -0.08 13.89
N ASN A 127 1.82 -0.99 14.57
CA ASN A 127 2.39 -1.78 15.65
C ASN A 127 1.80 -3.19 15.61
N GLY A 128 2.64 -4.17 15.28
CA GLY A 128 2.33 -5.59 15.27
C GLY A 128 2.97 -6.34 16.44
N SER A 129 2.22 -7.21 17.11
CA SER A 129 2.76 -8.14 18.10
C SER A 129 2.18 -9.55 17.91
N ARG A 130 3.03 -10.56 18.03
CA ARG A 130 2.63 -11.97 18.02
C ARG A 130 2.99 -12.59 19.37
N LYS A 131 2.03 -13.24 20.00
CA LYS A 131 2.19 -14.11 21.18
C LYS A 131 1.76 -15.52 20.81
N ALA A 132 2.17 -16.53 21.58
CA ALA A 132 1.93 -17.95 21.29
C ALA A 132 0.46 -18.34 21.02
N LYS A 133 -0.52 -17.53 21.46
CA LYS A 133 -1.96 -17.77 21.27
C LYS A 133 -2.71 -16.60 20.61
N SER A 134 -2.02 -15.53 20.20
CA SER A 134 -2.69 -14.37 19.59
C SER A 134 -1.76 -13.56 18.69
N CYS A 135 -2.30 -13.13 17.55
CA CYS A 135 -1.70 -12.08 16.72
C CYS A 135 -2.51 -10.80 16.88
N ARG A 136 -1.83 -9.67 17.10
CA ARG A 136 -2.42 -8.34 17.16
C ARG A 136 -1.70 -7.44 16.19
N ALA A 137 -2.46 -6.72 15.38
CA ALA A 137 -1.95 -5.63 14.57
C ALA A 137 -2.84 -4.40 14.79
N SER A 138 -2.21 -3.24 14.87
CA SER A 138 -2.88 -1.96 15.09
C SER A 138 -2.25 -0.89 14.24
N TRP A 139 -3.10 0.01 13.75
CA TRP A 139 -2.74 1.07 12.82
C TRP A 139 -3.30 2.38 13.36
N SER A 140 -2.49 3.43 13.35
CA SER A 140 -2.90 4.75 13.82
C SER A 140 -2.55 5.77 12.76
N ALA A 141 -3.57 6.50 12.31
CA ALA A 141 -3.38 7.66 11.45
C ALA A 141 -2.41 8.65 12.13
N PRO A 142 -1.59 9.38 11.35
CA PRO A 142 -0.79 10.45 11.92
C PRO A 142 -1.71 11.41 12.68
N LYS A 143 -1.34 11.74 13.93
CA LYS A 143 -2.08 12.75 14.70
C LYS A 143 -1.91 14.08 13.97
N GLU A 144 -2.97 14.60 13.37
CA GLU A 144 -2.99 15.98 12.91
C GLU A 144 -2.76 16.89 14.13
N PRO A 145 -1.83 17.86 14.06
CA PRO A 145 -1.73 18.87 15.10
C PRO A 145 -2.98 19.77 15.02
N GLY A 146 -4.03 19.42 15.78
CA GLY A 146 -5.17 20.30 16.04
C GLY A 146 -6.58 19.79 15.73
N SER A 147 -6.80 18.52 15.36
CA SER A 147 -8.17 18.04 15.13
C SER A 147 -8.92 17.77 16.44
N VAL A 148 -9.94 18.60 16.69
CA VAL A 148 -10.96 18.40 17.73
C VAL A 148 -11.78 17.16 17.36
N PRO A 149 -12.07 16.24 18.30
CA PRO A 149 -12.87 15.05 17.99
C PRO A 149 -14.27 15.46 17.54
N TYR A 150 -14.66 15.05 16.33
CA TYR A 150 -16.05 15.13 15.88
C TYR A 150 -16.91 14.28 16.84
N ARG A 151 -17.92 14.92 17.43
CA ARG A 151 -18.99 14.28 18.20
C ARG A 151 -20.01 13.64 17.27
#